data_AF-A0A961JM46-F1
#
_entry.id   AF-A0A961JM46-F1
#
_cell.length_a   1.000
_cell.length_b   1.000
_cell.length_c   1.000
_cell.angle_alpha   90.00
_cell.angle_beta   90.00
_cell.angle_gamma   90.00
#
_symmetry.space_group_name_H-M   'P 1'
#
loop_
_entity.id
_entity.type
_entity.pdbx_description
1 polymer ?
#
loop_
_entity_poly.entity_id
_entity_poly.type
_entity_poly.pdbx_seq_one_letter_code
_entity_poly.pdbx_strand_id
1 'polypeptide(L)'
;MLYWLTALSDGGDVFNLFRYITFRAGGAFLTALVFGFVFGRPLIAVLRRRQGKGQPIRDDGPAGHFVKAGTPTMGGLLIVGALTTATLLWARLDNPFVWLVLFVTLAYALIGFADDYAKVSKQNTKGVPARLRMVLGIVIAAVATVWASWYHPAALQGQLALPVLKNALFDLGLLYVPFGICVIVGAANAVNLTDGLDGLAIMPVMIAATTLGVISYAVGHAVFSEYLDVHYVPGTGEILIFSAALFGGGLGFLWYNAPPAAVFMGDTGSLALGGAL
;
A
#
# COMPACT_ATOMS: atom_id res chain seq x y z
N MET A 1 -9.09 17.44 -4.90
CA MET A 1 -7.86 17.49 -4.08
C MET A 1 -7.92 18.72 -3.17
N LEU A 2 -7.87 18.49 -1.86
CA LEU A 2 -8.00 19.51 -0.80
C LEU A 2 -6.82 20.49 -0.77
N TYR A 3 -5.67 20.13 -1.35
CA TYR A 3 -4.55 21.06 -1.54
C TYR A 3 -4.94 22.33 -2.31
N TRP A 4 -5.92 22.28 -3.22
CA TRP A 4 -6.37 23.49 -3.96
C TRP A 4 -7.02 24.54 -3.05
N LEU A 5 -7.45 24.17 -1.84
CA LEU A 5 -7.96 25.14 -0.86
C LEU A 5 -6.89 26.16 -0.45
N THR A 6 -5.61 25.86 -0.64
CA THR A 6 -4.51 26.82 -0.42
C THR A 6 -4.57 28.06 -1.31
N ALA A 7 -5.30 28.02 -2.42
CA ALA A 7 -5.51 29.17 -3.29
C ALA A 7 -6.44 30.23 -2.68
N LEU A 8 -7.20 29.86 -1.65
CA LEU A 8 -8.06 30.76 -0.87
C LEU A 8 -7.33 31.40 0.30
N SER A 9 -6.04 31.10 0.48
CA SER A 9 -5.26 31.54 1.63
C SER A 9 -4.58 32.88 1.41
N ASP A 10 -4.77 33.81 2.35
CA ASP A 10 -4.05 35.08 2.41
C ASP A 10 -2.73 35.00 3.21
N GLY A 11 -2.26 33.78 3.53
CA GLY A 11 -0.92 33.52 4.09
C GLY A 11 -0.83 33.29 5.60
N GLY A 12 -1.92 33.50 6.35
CA GLY A 12 -1.97 33.27 7.81
C GLY A 12 -3.25 32.60 8.33
N ASP A 13 -4.11 32.13 7.43
CA ASP A 13 -5.42 31.57 7.75
C ASP A 13 -5.45 30.04 7.78
N VAL A 14 -6.63 29.47 8.04
CA VAL A 14 -6.85 28.01 8.08
C VAL A 14 -6.52 27.35 6.75
N PHE A 15 -6.70 28.05 5.62
CA PHE A 15 -6.41 27.51 4.29
C PHE A 15 -4.90 27.31 4.05
N ASN A 16 -4.04 28.05 4.76
CA ASN A 16 -2.59 27.83 4.72
C ASN A 16 -2.20 26.44 5.24
N LEU A 17 -2.99 25.82 6.13
CA LEU A 17 -2.72 24.48 6.67
C LEU A 17 -2.60 23.41 5.57
N PHE A 18 -3.34 23.56 4.47
CA PHE A 18 -3.32 22.62 3.35
C PHE A 18 -2.01 22.67 2.54
N ARG A 19 -1.11 23.64 2.78
CA ARG A 19 0.23 23.64 2.17
C ARG A 19 1.14 22.60 2.82
N TYR A 20 1.00 22.38 4.13
CA TYR A 20 1.90 21.52 4.90
C TYR A 20 1.60 20.04 4.66
N ILE A 21 2.63 19.29 4.24
CA ILE A 21 2.54 17.84 4.02
C ILE A 21 2.10 17.12 5.31
N THR A 22 2.61 17.54 6.46
CA THR A 22 2.29 16.93 7.76
C THR A 22 0.80 17.07 8.12
N PHE A 23 0.21 18.24 7.91
CA PHE A 23 -1.22 18.45 8.10
C PHE A 23 -2.04 17.58 7.14
N ARG A 24 -1.66 17.56 5.85
CA ARG A 24 -2.34 16.73 4.85
C ARG A 24 -2.20 15.23 5.13
N ALA A 25 -1.06 14.78 5.65
CA ALA A 25 -0.84 13.40 6.06
C ALA A 25 -1.74 13.02 7.25
N GLY A 26 -1.84 13.89 8.26
CA GLY A 26 -2.79 13.70 9.37
C GLY A 26 -4.25 13.66 8.91
N GLY A 27 -4.63 14.54 7.97
CA GLY A 27 -5.93 14.54 7.32
C GLY A 27 -6.22 13.25 6.55
N ALA A 28 -5.23 12.73 5.80
CA ALA A 28 -5.34 11.48 5.06
C ALA A 28 -5.49 10.27 5.99
N PHE A 29 -4.71 10.22 7.07
CA PHE A 29 -4.84 9.22 8.13
C PHE A 29 -6.26 9.19 8.71
N LEU A 30 -6.76 10.34 9.18
CA LEU A 30 -8.11 10.43 9.77
C LEU A 30 -9.20 10.08 8.74
N THR A 31 -9.06 10.53 7.51
CA THR A 31 -10.02 10.25 6.43
C THR A 31 -10.09 8.75 6.15
N ALA A 32 -8.94 8.07 6.03
CA ALA A 32 -8.89 6.64 5.79
C ALA A 32 -9.42 5.83 6.99
N LEU A 33 -9.13 6.26 8.21
CA LEU A 33 -9.64 5.64 9.44
C LEU A 33 -11.18 5.73 9.53
N VAL A 34 -11.73 6.94 9.34
CA VAL A 34 -13.17 7.18 9.33
C VAL A 34 -13.84 6.41 8.21
N PHE A 35 -13.22 6.37 7.03
CA PHE A 35 -13.70 5.54 5.91
C PHE A 35 -13.82 4.07 6.33
N GLY A 36 -12.79 3.52 6.99
CA GLY A 36 -12.82 2.15 7.52
C GLY A 36 -13.99 1.91 8.48
N PHE A 37 -14.24 2.84 9.41
CA PHE A 37 -15.37 2.70 10.35
C PHE A 37 -16.75 2.82 9.69
N VAL A 38 -16.91 3.76 8.76
CA VAL A 38 -18.18 4.00 8.06
C VAL A 38 -18.51 2.87 7.09
N PHE A 39 -17.54 2.43 6.28
CA PHE A 39 -17.77 1.46 5.20
C PHE A 39 -17.44 0.02 5.57
N GLY A 40 -16.77 -0.23 6.70
CA GLY A 40 -16.40 -1.58 7.13
C GLY A 40 -17.59 -2.50 7.35
N ARG A 41 -18.55 -2.12 8.21
CA ARG A 41 -19.77 -2.94 8.45
C ARG A 41 -20.59 -3.19 7.17
N PRO A 42 -20.91 -2.17 6.34
CA PRO A 42 -21.60 -2.38 5.07
C PRO A 42 -20.88 -3.35 4.15
N LEU A 43 -19.56 -3.19 3.97
CA LEU A 43 -18.76 -4.07 3.11
C LEU A 43 -18.79 -5.51 3.61
N ILE A 44 -18.56 -5.73 4.90
CA ILE A 44 -18.57 -7.07 5.51
C ILE A 44 -19.94 -7.73 5.31
N ALA A 45 -21.05 -6.99 5.47
CA ALA A 45 -22.39 -7.51 5.24
C ALA A 45 -22.60 -7.95 3.78
N VAL A 46 -22.10 -7.18 2.80
CA VAL A 46 -22.14 -7.55 1.38
C VAL A 46 -21.30 -8.79 1.11
N LEU A 47 -20.07 -8.85 1.65
CA LEU A 47 -19.18 -10.00 1.48
C LEU A 47 -19.79 -11.27 2.07
N ARG A 48 -20.36 -11.21 3.29
CA ARG A 48 -21.05 -12.35 3.91
C ARG A 48 -22.20 -12.86 3.05
N ARG A 49 -23.05 -11.96 2.53
CA ARG A 49 -24.18 -12.33 1.67
C ARG A 49 -23.73 -12.98 0.35
N ARG A 50 -22.63 -12.50 -0.25
CA ARG A 50 -22.13 -13.03 -1.53
C ARG A 50 -21.35 -14.32 -1.39
N GLN A 51 -20.58 -14.48 -0.31
CA GLN A 51 -19.68 -15.62 -0.14
C GLN A 51 -20.38 -16.81 0.54
N GLY A 52 -21.37 -16.56 1.40
CA GLY A 52 -22.18 -17.58 2.09
C GLY A 52 -21.37 -18.47 3.02
N LYS A 53 -20.61 -19.41 2.45
CA LYS A 53 -19.74 -20.37 3.14
C LYS A 53 -18.39 -19.76 3.60
N GLY A 54 -18.11 -18.51 3.23
CA GLY A 54 -16.85 -17.84 3.53
C GLY A 54 -15.70 -18.35 2.66
N GLN A 55 -14.47 -18.18 3.15
CA GLN A 55 -13.27 -18.63 2.44
C GLN A 55 -13.14 -20.17 2.48
N PRO A 56 -12.90 -20.85 1.33
CA PRO A 56 -12.54 -22.27 1.31
C PRO A 56 -11.26 -22.50 2.10
N ILE A 57 -11.33 -23.31 3.16
CA ILE A 57 -10.17 -23.65 4.01
C ILE A 57 -9.34 -24.71 3.30
N ARG A 58 -8.01 -24.57 3.32
CA ARG A 58 -7.11 -25.61 2.81
C ARG A 58 -6.90 -26.68 3.87
N ASP A 59 -6.85 -27.94 3.44
CA ASP A 59 -6.66 -29.10 4.33
C ASP A 59 -5.24 -29.16 4.94
N ASP A 60 -4.26 -28.43 4.37
CA ASP A 60 -2.87 -28.35 4.81
C ASP A 60 -2.58 -27.16 5.76
N GLY A 61 -3.61 -26.46 6.24
CA GLY A 61 -3.48 -25.28 7.11
C GLY A 61 -3.32 -25.60 8.62
N PRO A 62 -2.79 -24.67 9.43
CA PRO A 62 -2.71 -24.82 10.88
C PRO A 62 -4.07 -25.12 11.53
N ALA A 63 -4.09 -25.94 12.58
CA ALA A 63 -5.33 -26.39 13.25
C ALA A 63 -6.29 -25.25 13.68
N GLY A 64 -5.76 -24.05 13.96
CA GLY A 64 -6.55 -22.85 14.29
C GLY A 64 -7.38 -22.28 13.13
N HIS A 65 -7.12 -22.67 11.88
CA HIS A 65 -7.91 -22.22 10.71
C HIS A 65 -9.27 -22.91 10.60
N PHE A 66 -9.41 -24.14 11.12
CA PHE A 66 -10.66 -24.91 11.03
C PHE A 66 -11.78 -24.32 11.89
N VAL A 67 -11.43 -23.59 12.95
CA VAL A 67 -12.39 -22.91 13.86
C VAL A 67 -12.98 -21.63 13.21
N LYS A 68 -12.45 -21.19 12.06
CA LYS A 68 -12.79 -19.91 11.40
C LYS A 68 -13.69 -20.06 10.17
N ALA A 69 -14.37 -21.20 10.04
CA ALA A 69 -15.29 -21.46 8.93
C ALA A 69 -16.41 -20.41 8.89
N GLY A 70 -16.67 -19.84 7.71
CA GLY A 70 -17.74 -18.85 7.48
C GLY A 70 -17.31 -17.38 7.54
N THR A 71 -16.07 -17.06 7.91
CA THR A 71 -15.56 -15.67 7.82
C THR A 71 -15.34 -15.28 6.36
N PRO A 72 -15.86 -14.13 5.89
CA PRO A 72 -15.65 -13.66 4.52
C PRO A 72 -14.20 -13.22 4.27
N THR A 73 -13.72 -13.41 3.05
CA THR A 73 -12.43 -12.86 2.54
C THR A 73 -12.65 -11.60 1.70
N MET A 74 -11.59 -11.02 1.12
CA MET A 74 -11.56 -9.76 0.35
C MET A 74 -11.76 -8.49 1.21
N GLY A 75 -11.45 -8.54 2.49
CA GLY A 75 -11.43 -7.37 3.37
C GLY A 75 -10.40 -6.32 2.97
N GLY A 76 -9.38 -6.70 2.20
CA GLY A 76 -8.42 -5.78 1.57
C GLY A 76 -9.08 -4.68 0.74
N LEU A 77 -10.29 -4.90 0.20
CA LEU A 77 -11.07 -3.87 -0.48
C LEU A 77 -11.36 -2.66 0.42
N LEU A 78 -11.52 -2.87 1.74
CA LEU A 78 -11.71 -1.79 2.70
C LEU A 78 -10.45 -0.92 2.79
N ILE A 79 -9.28 -1.58 2.88
CA ILE A 79 -7.99 -0.91 3.02
C ILE A 79 -7.69 -0.13 1.74
N VAL A 80 -7.78 -0.79 0.58
CA VAL A 80 -7.53 -0.17 -0.73
C VAL A 80 -8.52 0.95 -1.02
N GLY A 81 -9.81 0.78 -0.71
CA GLY A 81 -10.81 1.84 -0.86
C GLY A 81 -10.51 3.05 0.03
N ALA A 82 -10.17 2.82 1.31
CA ALA A 82 -9.84 3.88 2.26
C ALA A 82 -8.56 4.64 1.85
N LEU A 83 -7.49 3.91 1.54
CA LEU A 83 -6.19 4.49 1.21
C LEU A 83 -6.26 5.28 -0.11
N THR A 84 -6.93 4.75 -1.13
CA THR A 84 -7.07 5.44 -2.42
C THR A 84 -7.91 6.70 -2.26
N THR A 85 -9.04 6.62 -1.57
CA THR A 85 -9.91 7.79 -1.34
C THR A 85 -9.16 8.89 -0.59
N ALA A 86 -8.50 8.55 0.52
CA ALA A 86 -7.74 9.52 1.30
C ALA A 86 -6.55 10.11 0.51
N THR A 87 -5.81 9.28 -0.23
CA THR A 87 -4.69 9.76 -1.06
C THR A 87 -5.19 10.72 -2.14
N LEU A 88 -6.25 10.40 -2.87
CA LEU A 88 -6.80 11.27 -3.92
C LEU A 88 -7.36 12.60 -3.38
N LEU A 89 -7.82 12.59 -2.13
CA LEU A 89 -8.29 13.80 -1.47
C LEU A 89 -7.13 14.70 -1.02
N TRP A 90 -6.07 14.14 -0.44
CA TRP A 90 -5.06 14.92 0.29
C TRP A 90 -3.71 15.07 -0.42
N ALA A 91 -3.29 14.10 -1.24
CA ALA A 91 -2.01 14.15 -1.93
C ALA A 91 -2.06 15.08 -3.14
N ARG A 92 -0.89 15.61 -3.53
CA ARG A 92 -0.71 16.38 -4.76
C ARG A 92 -0.74 15.46 -5.99
N LEU A 93 -1.81 15.55 -6.77
CA LEU A 93 -2.01 14.69 -7.95
C LEU A 93 -1.19 15.12 -9.18
N ASP A 94 -0.53 16.27 -9.12
CA ASP A 94 0.52 16.66 -10.06
C ASP A 94 1.85 15.95 -9.77
N ASN A 95 1.96 15.23 -8.64
CA ASN A 95 3.16 14.50 -8.27
C ASN A 95 3.18 13.08 -8.89
N PRO A 96 4.21 12.74 -9.68
CA PRO A 96 4.31 11.44 -10.36
C PRO A 96 4.50 10.27 -9.40
N PHE A 97 5.12 10.47 -8.24
CA PHE A 97 5.35 9.41 -7.26
C PHE A 97 4.06 8.95 -6.57
N VAL A 98 3.07 9.85 -6.42
CA VAL A 98 1.73 9.50 -5.90
C VAL A 98 1.03 8.53 -6.84
N TRP A 99 1.09 8.80 -8.15
CA TRP A 99 0.53 7.91 -9.16
C TRP A 99 1.29 6.59 -9.27
N LEU A 100 2.61 6.60 -9.10
CA LEU A 100 3.42 5.38 -9.08
C LEU A 100 2.95 4.43 -7.97
N VAL A 101 2.88 4.91 -6.72
CA VAL A 101 2.46 4.05 -5.60
C VAL A 101 1.00 3.61 -5.72
N LEU A 102 0.10 4.48 -6.21
CA LEU A 102 -1.28 4.11 -6.49
C LEU A 102 -1.40 3.08 -7.61
N PHE A 103 -0.62 3.21 -8.69
CA PHE A 103 -0.59 2.27 -9.81
C PHE A 103 -0.21 0.88 -9.32
N VAL A 104 0.91 0.75 -8.58
CA VAL A 104 1.36 -0.56 -8.07
C VAL A 104 0.32 -1.14 -7.12
N THR A 105 -0.13 -0.35 -6.14
CA THR A 105 -1.13 -0.79 -5.15
C THR A 105 -2.40 -1.30 -5.81
N LEU A 106 -2.98 -0.53 -6.73
CA LEU A 106 -4.24 -0.88 -7.40
C LEU A 106 -4.05 -2.05 -8.38
N ALA A 107 -2.93 -2.13 -9.09
CA ALA A 107 -2.68 -3.23 -10.01
C ALA A 107 -2.50 -4.57 -9.27
N TYR A 108 -1.76 -4.58 -8.15
CA TYR A 108 -1.67 -5.76 -7.30
C TYR A 108 -2.99 -6.08 -6.57
N ALA A 109 -3.76 -5.05 -6.18
CA ALA A 109 -5.10 -5.25 -5.62
C ALA A 109 -6.03 -5.94 -6.63
N LEU A 110 -5.98 -5.56 -7.91
CA LEU A 110 -6.78 -6.18 -8.97
C LEU A 110 -6.39 -7.65 -9.19
N ILE A 111 -5.08 -7.96 -9.16
CA ILE A 111 -4.60 -9.34 -9.23
C ILE A 111 -5.12 -10.15 -8.05
N GLY A 112 -4.97 -9.63 -6.83
CA GLY A 112 -5.43 -10.29 -5.61
C GLY A 112 -6.94 -10.45 -5.56
N PHE A 113 -7.68 -9.45 -6.00
CA PHE A 113 -9.13 -9.52 -6.13
C PHE A 113 -9.58 -10.58 -7.14
N ALA A 114 -8.94 -10.65 -8.31
CA ALA A 114 -9.23 -11.69 -9.29
C ALA A 114 -8.98 -13.09 -8.72
N ASP A 115 -7.93 -13.25 -7.91
CA ASP A 115 -7.58 -14.50 -7.25
C ASP A 115 -8.59 -14.90 -6.17
N ASP A 116 -8.88 -14.00 -5.23
CA ASP A 116 -9.88 -14.22 -4.18
C ASP A 116 -11.27 -14.49 -4.77
N TYR A 117 -11.67 -13.71 -5.78
CA TYR A 117 -12.94 -13.88 -6.46
C TYR A 117 -13.03 -15.25 -7.15
N ALA A 118 -11.95 -15.71 -7.80
CA ALA A 118 -11.91 -17.04 -8.42
C ALA A 118 -12.04 -18.17 -7.38
N LYS A 119 -11.33 -18.08 -6.25
CA LYS A 119 -11.40 -19.05 -5.14
C LYS A 119 -12.82 -19.14 -4.57
N VAL A 120 -13.42 -17.98 -4.28
CA VAL A 120 -14.77 -17.88 -3.72
C VAL A 120 -15.82 -18.36 -4.72
N SER A 121 -15.77 -17.91 -5.98
CA SER A 121 -16.79 -18.25 -6.98
C SER A 121 -16.78 -19.73 -7.34
N LYS A 122 -15.61 -20.38 -7.32
CA LYS A 122 -15.48 -21.82 -7.63
C LYS A 122 -15.57 -22.71 -6.40
N GLN A 123 -15.68 -22.12 -5.20
CA GLN A 123 -15.69 -22.82 -3.92
C GLN A 123 -14.54 -23.83 -3.80
N ASN A 124 -13.35 -23.44 -4.26
CA ASN A 124 -12.16 -24.26 -4.19
C ASN A 124 -10.94 -23.39 -3.85
N THR A 125 -9.82 -24.05 -3.58
CA THR A 125 -8.57 -23.40 -3.20
C THR A 125 -7.77 -22.90 -4.42
N LYS A 126 -8.24 -23.19 -5.65
CA LYS A 126 -7.55 -22.88 -6.91
C LYS A 126 -7.97 -21.50 -7.42
N GLY A 127 -7.15 -20.49 -7.11
CA GLY A 127 -7.27 -19.15 -7.66
C GLY A 127 -6.73 -19.00 -9.09
N VAL A 128 -6.23 -17.81 -9.40
CA VAL A 128 -5.51 -17.48 -10.63
C VAL A 128 -4.24 -18.35 -10.72
N PRO A 129 -3.89 -18.87 -11.90
CA PRO A 129 -2.66 -19.66 -12.06
C PRO A 129 -1.43 -18.90 -11.55
N ALA A 130 -0.63 -19.53 -10.69
CA ALA A 130 0.53 -18.90 -10.07
C ALA A 130 1.51 -18.30 -11.10
N ARG A 131 1.67 -18.96 -12.26
CA ARG A 131 2.47 -18.46 -13.39
C ARG A 131 1.92 -17.14 -13.95
N LEU A 132 0.60 -17.05 -14.15
CA LEU A 132 -0.05 -15.83 -14.64
C LEU A 132 0.09 -14.71 -13.62
N ARG A 133 -0.17 -15.00 -12.33
CA ARG A 133 0.02 -14.04 -11.23
C ARG A 133 1.44 -13.49 -11.19
N MET A 134 2.44 -14.36 -11.32
CA MET A 134 3.86 -13.99 -11.32
C MET A 134 4.22 -13.13 -12.54
N VAL A 135 3.79 -13.51 -13.75
CA VAL A 135 4.05 -12.73 -14.97
C VAL A 135 3.43 -11.33 -14.87
N LEU A 136 2.19 -11.22 -14.41
CA LEU A 136 1.53 -9.92 -14.23
C LEU A 136 2.28 -9.06 -13.19
N GLY A 137 2.66 -9.65 -12.05
CA GLY A 137 3.45 -8.95 -11.03
C GLY A 137 4.80 -8.45 -11.57
N ILE A 138 5.52 -9.28 -12.33
CA ILE A 138 6.78 -8.90 -12.98
C ILE A 138 6.59 -7.72 -13.94
N VAL A 139 5.53 -7.75 -14.76
CA VAL A 139 5.24 -6.66 -15.71
C VAL A 139 4.93 -5.36 -14.96
N ILE A 140 4.08 -5.40 -13.93
CA ILE A 140 3.75 -4.23 -13.11
C ILE A 140 5.01 -3.67 -12.45
N ALA A 141 5.83 -4.52 -11.85
CA ALA A 141 7.05 -4.12 -11.16
C ALA A 141 8.10 -3.55 -12.14
N ALA A 142 8.20 -4.09 -13.35
CA ALA A 142 9.07 -3.55 -14.40
C ALA A 142 8.65 -2.13 -14.80
N VAL A 143 7.36 -1.93 -15.06
CA VAL A 143 6.78 -0.62 -15.40
C VAL A 143 7.02 0.37 -14.25
N ALA A 144 6.75 -0.03 -13.01
CA ALA A 144 6.94 0.82 -11.83
C ALA A 144 8.40 1.20 -11.61
N THR A 145 9.34 0.27 -11.82
CA THR A 145 10.78 0.52 -11.64
C THR A 145 11.32 1.48 -12.70
N VAL A 146 10.89 1.31 -13.97
CA VAL A 146 11.23 2.25 -15.05
C VAL A 146 10.65 3.63 -14.78
N TRP A 147 9.37 3.69 -14.37
CA TRP A 147 8.71 4.93 -13.97
C TRP A 147 9.50 5.63 -12.86
N ALA A 148 9.83 4.93 -11.77
CA ALA A 148 10.60 5.50 -10.65
C ALA A 148 11.92 6.11 -11.13
N SER A 149 12.67 5.36 -11.95
CA SER A 149 13.95 5.80 -12.49
C SER A 149 13.82 7.10 -13.31
N TRP A 150 12.79 7.23 -14.14
CA TRP A 150 12.60 8.44 -14.96
C TRP A 150 12.34 9.72 -14.17
N TYR A 151 11.74 9.61 -12.98
CA TYR A 151 11.45 10.78 -12.13
C TYR A 151 12.51 11.02 -11.04
N HIS A 152 13.48 10.12 -10.89
CA HIS A 152 14.65 10.40 -10.07
C HIS A 152 15.57 11.45 -10.72
N PRO A 153 16.27 12.28 -9.91
CA PRO A 153 17.34 13.15 -10.38
C PRO A 153 18.35 12.37 -11.23
N ALA A 154 18.88 12.98 -12.30
CA ALA A 154 19.79 12.34 -13.25
C ALA A 154 20.96 11.59 -12.58
N ALA A 155 21.51 12.15 -11.49
CA ALA A 155 22.61 11.55 -10.73
C ALA A 155 22.23 10.29 -9.93
N LEU A 156 20.93 10.00 -9.75
CA LEU A 156 20.39 8.87 -8.99
C LEU A 156 19.70 7.83 -9.89
N GLN A 157 19.56 8.10 -11.19
CA GLN A 157 18.92 7.17 -12.12
C GLN A 157 19.76 5.91 -12.28
N GLY A 158 19.16 4.73 -12.07
CA GLY A 158 19.88 3.46 -12.13
C GLY A 158 20.83 3.20 -10.95
N GLN A 159 20.92 4.13 -9.99
CA GLN A 159 21.83 4.01 -8.84
C GLN A 159 21.14 3.37 -7.65
N LEU A 160 21.87 2.55 -6.91
CA LEU A 160 21.47 2.00 -5.62
C LEU A 160 22.26 2.68 -4.50
N ALA A 161 21.57 3.44 -3.66
CA ALA A 161 22.17 4.08 -2.49
C ALA A 161 22.34 3.09 -1.33
N LEU A 162 23.49 3.15 -0.65
CA LEU A 162 23.78 2.32 0.51
C LEU A 162 23.64 3.14 1.80
N PRO A 163 22.67 2.84 2.67
CA PRO A 163 22.29 3.72 3.79
C PRO A 163 23.42 3.97 4.82
N VAL A 164 24.36 3.04 4.98
CA VAL A 164 25.51 3.18 5.90
C VAL A 164 26.68 3.89 5.22
N LEU A 165 26.82 3.74 3.90
CA LEU A 165 27.91 4.29 3.11
C LEU A 165 27.36 5.47 2.29
N LYS A 166 27.24 6.63 2.94
CA LYS A 166 26.51 7.81 2.41
C LYS A 166 26.95 8.29 1.02
N ASN A 167 28.22 8.06 0.66
CA ASN A 167 28.78 8.43 -0.66
C ASN A 167 28.82 7.26 -1.66
N ALA A 168 28.43 6.04 -1.26
CA ALA A 168 28.47 4.87 -2.11
C ALA A 168 27.14 4.72 -2.87
N LEU A 169 27.17 5.13 -4.13
CA LEU A 169 26.16 4.80 -5.13
C LEU A 169 26.68 3.64 -5.98
N PHE A 170 25.93 2.54 -5.99
CA PHE A 170 26.23 1.40 -6.85
C PHE A 170 25.42 1.51 -8.13
N ASP A 171 26.10 1.72 -9.25
CA ASP A 171 25.47 1.81 -10.56
C ASP A 171 25.02 0.42 -11.01
N LEU A 172 23.71 0.20 -11.01
CA LEU A 172 23.12 -1.05 -11.50
C LEU A 172 22.91 -1.03 -13.01
N GLY A 173 22.91 0.14 -13.66
CA GLY A 173 22.58 0.30 -15.08
C GLY A 173 21.32 -0.48 -15.47
N LEU A 174 21.47 -1.43 -16.39
CA LEU A 174 20.38 -2.30 -16.85
C LEU A 174 19.84 -3.25 -15.77
N LEU A 175 20.63 -3.58 -14.73
CA LEU A 175 20.21 -4.43 -13.62
C LEU A 175 19.27 -3.72 -12.64
N TYR A 176 19.11 -2.41 -12.75
CA TYR A 176 18.19 -1.65 -11.90
C TYR A 176 16.75 -2.15 -12.02
N VAL A 177 16.30 -2.46 -13.24
CA VAL A 177 14.94 -2.97 -13.49
C VAL A 177 14.74 -4.37 -12.93
N PRO A 178 15.59 -5.38 -13.24
CA PRO A 178 15.54 -6.68 -12.56
C PRO A 178 15.58 -6.59 -11.03
N PHE A 179 16.40 -5.70 -10.48
CA PHE A 179 16.47 -5.48 -9.04
C PHE A 179 15.14 -4.97 -8.48
N GLY A 180 14.56 -3.91 -9.06
CA GLY A 180 13.26 -3.39 -8.64
C GLY A 180 12.12 -4.40 -8.79
N ILE A 181 12.15 -5.24 -9.84
CA ILE A 181 11.23 -6.38 -9.98
C ILE A 181 11.34 -7.33 -8.79
N CYS A 182 12.56 -7.73 -8.41
CA CYS A 182 12.77 -8.59 -7.26
C CYS A 182 12.26 -7.97 -5.96
N VAL A 183 12.46 -6.65 -5.75
CA VAL A 183 11.97 -5.95 -4.56
C VAL A 183 10.44 -5.94 -4.51
N ILE A 184 9.77 -5.43 -5.55
CA ILE A 184 8.30 -5.24 -5.54
C ILE A 184 7.59 -6.59 -5.53
N VAL A 185 8.00 -7.53 -6.39
CA VAL A 185 7.39 -8.88 -6.43
C VAL A 185 7.70 -9.63 -5.14
N GLY A 186 8.92 -9.51 -4.62
CA GLY A 186 9.33 -10.12 -3.36
C GLY A 186 8.49 -9.63 -2.18
N ALA A 187 8.33 -8.31 -2.04
CA ALA A 187 7.53 -7.71 -0.97
C ALA A 187 6.05 -8.08 -1.07
N ALA A 188 5.45 -8.05 -2.27
CA ALA A 188 4.07 -8.48 -2.49
C ALA A 188 3.82 -9.93 -2.03
N ASN A 189 4.72 -10.86 -2.40
CA ASN A 189 4.59 -12.26 -1.99
C ASN A 189 4.94 -12.48 -0.51
N ALA A 190 5.86 -11.69 0.07
CA ALA A 190 6.20 -11.77 1.49
C ALA A 190 5.03 -11.36 2.39
N VAL A 191 4.32 -10.27 2.05
CA VAL A 191 3.11 -9.86 2.76
C VAL A 191 1.98 -10.87 2.58
N ASN A 192 1.79 -11.42 1.36
CA ASN A 192 0.81 -12.50 1.12
C ASN A 192 1.11 -13.76 1.94
N LEU A 193 2.38 -14.13 2.11
CA LEU A 193 2.77 -15.26 2.96
C LEU A 193 2.54 -15.00 4.45
N THR A 194 2.65 -13.73 4.87
CA THR A 194 2.46 -13.32 6.27
C THR A 194 0.98 -13.24 6.67
N ASP A 195 0.07 -13.05 5.72
CA ASP A 195 -1.40 -12.94 5.92
C ASP A 195 -2.08 -14.30 6.21
N GLY A 196 -1.41 -15.14 7.02
CA GLY A 196 -1.90 -16.44 7.46
C GLY A 196 -2.59 -16.43 8.83
N LEU A 197 -2.47 -15.36 9.63
CA LEU A 197 -3.10 -15.26 10.96
C LEU A 197 -3.83 -13.92 11.13
N ASP A 198 -4.87 -13.91 11.98
CA ASP A 198 -5.71 -12.73 12.25
C ASP A 198 -4.87 -11.56 12.74
N GLY A 199 -4.92 -10.43 12.04
CA GLY A 199 -4.18 -9.21 12.38
C GLY A 199 -2.68 -9.28 12.17
N LEU A 200 -2.11 -10.43 11.75
CA LEU A 200 -0.67 -10.62 11.71
C LEU A 200 0.00 -9.78 10.62
N ALA A 201 -0.57 -9.69 9.41
CA ALA A 201 0.06 -8.98 8.31
C ALA A 201 -0.12 -7.46 8.39
N ILE A 202 -1.28 -6.98 8.83
CA ILE A 202 -1.59 -5.54 8.77
C ILE A 202 -0.73 -4.71 9.73
N MET A 203 -0.42 -5.22 10.92
CA MET A 203 0.38 -4.51 11.91
C MET A 203 1.82 -4.22 11.42
N PRO A 204 2.61 -5.23 10.96
CA PRO A 204 3.91 -5.00 10.35
C PRO A 204 3.85 -4.08 9.13
N VAL A 205 2.83 -4.24 8.27
CA VAL A 205 2.64 -3.40 7.09
C VAL A 205 2.46 -1.92 7.48
N MET A 206 1.65 -1.64 8.50
CA MET A 206 1.44 -0.27 8.99
C MET A 206 2.72 0.35 9.54
N ILE A 207 3.50 -0.42 10.29
CA ILE A 207 4.80 0.03 10.83
C ILE A 207 5.79 0.29 9.69
N ALA A 208 5.90 -0.63 8.73
CA ALA A 208 6.78 -0.50 7.57
C ALA A 208 6.39 0.72 6.70
N ALA A 209 5.10 0.86 6.37
CA ALA A 209 4.59 1.97 5.56
C ALA A 209 4.86 3.33 6.21
N THR A 210 4.65 3.42 7.53
CA THR A 210 4.94 4.66 8.29
C THR A 210 6.42 4.97 8.29
N THR A 211 7.26 3.96 8.50
CA THR A 211 8.72 4.12 8.50
C THR A 211 9.22 4.60 7.14
N LEU A 212 8.80 3.96 6.05
CA LEU A 212 9.12 4.36 4.68
C LEU A 212 8.53 5.73 4.33
N GLY A 213 7.32 6.03 4.83
CA GLY A 213 6.69 7.34 4.70
C GLY A 213 7.52 8.45 5.34
N VAL A 214 8.04 8.25 6.55
CA VAL A 214 8.92 9.20 7.23
C VAL A 214 10.25 9.36 6.49
N ILE A 215 10.82 8.26 5.98
CA ILE A 215 12.04 8.31 5.16
C ILE A 215 11.81 9.11 3.88
N SER A 216 10.71 8.85 3.16
CA SER A 216 10.37 9.61 1.94
C SER A 216 10.12 11.09 2.22
N TYR A 217 9.55 11.43 3.39
CA TYR A 217 9.42 12.81 3.83
C TYR A 217 10.77 13.48 4.06
N ALA A 218 11.71 12.81 4.75
CA ALA A 218 13.04 13.35 4.97
C ALA A 218 13.83 13.51 3.66
N VAL A 219 13.81 12.49 2.79
CA VAL A 219 14.45 12.49 1.46
C VAL A 219 13.84 13.51 0.51
N GLY A 220 12.54 13.80 0.65
CA GLY A 220 11.82 14.78 -0.15
C GLY A 220 11.90 16.22 0.36
N HIS A 221 12.65 16.49 1.44
CA HIS A 221 12.75 17.80 2.06
C HIS A 221 14.21 18.30 2.07
N ALA A 222 14.51 19.37 1.33
CA ALA A 222 15.89 19.82 1.10
C ALA A 222 16.71 20.00 2.39
N VAL A 223 16.12 20.61 3.43
CA VAL A 223 16.79 20.84 4.71
C VAL A 223 17.09 19.53 5.45
N PHE A 224 16.16 18.57 5.46
CA PHE A 224 16.37 17.30 6.15
C PHE A 224 17.32 16.39 5.38
N SER A 225 17.23 16.37 4.05
CA SER A 225 18.15 15.59 3.23
C SER A 225 19.59 16.06 3.37
N GLU A 226 19.81 17.38 3.42
CA GLU A 226 21.14 17.96 3.64
C GLU A 226 21.65 17.66 5.06
N TYR A 227 20.82 17.88 6.08
CA TYR A 227 21.22 17.64 7.48
C TYR A 227 21.55 16.18 7.79
N LEU A 228 20.76 15.23 7.25
CA LEU A 228 20.97 13.80 7.45
C LEU A 228 22.03 13.21 6.51
N ASP A 229 22.47 14.00 5.52
CA ASP A 229 23.39 13.58 4.45
C ASP A 229 22.84 12.35 3.71
N VAL A 230 21.60 12.50 3.22
CA VAL A 230 20.90 11.52 2.37
C VAL A 230 20.56 12.17 1.03
N HIS A 231 20.48 11.36 -0.03
CA HIS A 231 20.23 11.88 -1.37
C HIS A 231 18.83 12.50 -1.49
N TYR A 232 18.77 13.78 -1.86
CA TYR A 232 17.53 14.50 -2.05
C TYR A 232 16.78 14.04 -3.31
N VAL A 233 15.50 13.68 -3.17
CA VAL A 233 14.62 13.31 -4.30
C VAL A 233 13.36 14.18 -4.25
N PRO A 234 13.28 15.24 -5.08
CA PRO A 234 12.16 16.17 -5.07
C PRO A 234 10.81 15.47 -5.23
N GLY A 235 9.83 15.84 -4.41
CA GLY A 235 8.46 15.35 -4.52
C GLY A 235 8.17 14.02 -3.81
N THR A 236 9.18 13.26 -3.38
CA THR A 236 8.94 12.00 -2.65
C THR A 236 8.24 12.21 -1.30
N GLY A 237 8.28 13.42 -0.74
CA GLY A 237 7.57 13.73 0.50
C GLY A 237 6.04 13.60 0.41
N GLU A 238 5.44 13.62 -0.78
CA GLU A 238 4.00 13.34 -0.94
C GLU A 238 3.63 11.87 -0.64
N ILE A 239 4.61 10.95 -0.69
CA ILE A 239 4.42 9.54 -0.34
C ILE A 239 4.04 9.41 1.15
N LEU A 240 4.45 10.33 2.03
CA LEU A 240 4.02 10.34 3.43
C LEU A 240 2.49 10.40 3.58
N ILE A 241 1.80 11.11 2.68
CA ILE A 241 0.33 11.24 2.71
C ILE A 241 -0.31 9.88 2.36
N PHE A 242 0.23 9.20 1.36
CA PHE A 242 -0.16 7.83 1.00
C PHE A 242 0.10 6.85 2.16
N SER A 243 1.30 6.89 2.77
CA SER A 243 1.65 6.05 3.92
C SER A 243 0.75 6.30 5.13
N ALA A 244 0.41 7.55 5.42
CA ALA A 244 -0.51 7.91 6.50
C ALA A 244 -1.94 7.41 6.22
N ALA A 245 -2.40 7.51 4.96
CA ALA A 245 -3.67 6.93 4.53
C ALA A 245 -3.68 5.40 4.67
N LEU A 246 -2.60 4.72 4.29
CA LEU A 246 -2.44 3.27 4.47
C LEU A 246 -2.51 2.89 5.95
N PHE A 247 -1.82 3.63 6.83
CA PHE A 247 -1.89 3.41 8.27
C PHE A 247 -3.31 3.60 8.82
N GLY A 248 -4.00 4.68 8.43
CA GLY A 248 -5.38 4.94 8.85
C GLY A 248 -6.36 3.87 8.36
N GLY A 249 -6.28 3.49 7.08
CA GLY A 249 -7.08 2.42 6.50
C GLY A 249 -6.77 1.05 7.10
N GLY A 250 -5.50 0.81 7.44
CA GLY A 250 -5.04 -0.39 8.14
C GLY A 250 -5.61 -0.50 9.54
N LEU A 251 -5.64 0.59 10.32
CA LEU A 251 -6.30 0.62 11.63
C LEU A 251 -7.81 0.41 11.51
N GLY A 252 -8.45 1.06 10.53
CA GLY A 252 -9.87 0.87 10.23
C GLY A 252 -10.22 -0.58 9.89
N PHE A 253 -9.33 -1.28 9.18
CA PHE A 253 -9.47 -2.71 8.89
C PHE A 253 -9.16 -3.60 10.11
N LEU A 254 -8.10 -3.29 10.86
CA LEU A 254 -7.70 -4.03 12.06
C LEU A 254 -8.83 -4.11 13.09
N TRP A 255 -9.65 -3.06 13.20
CA TRP A 255 -10.86 -3.06 14.03
C TRP A 255 -11.80 -4.25 13.76
N TYR A 256 -11.86 -4.71 12.50
CA TYR A 256 -12.69 -5.84 12.08
C TYR A 256 -11.91 -7.15 11.93
N ASN A 257 -10.59 -7.08 11.88
CA ASN A 257 -9.71 -8.24 11.66
C ASN A 257 -9.05 -8.73 12.96
N ALA A 258 -9.06 -7.94 14.04
CA ALA A 258 -8.57 -8.35 15.35
C ALA A 258 -9.31 -9.62 15.85
N PRO A 259 -8.63 -10.54 16.55
CA PRO A 259 -9.25 -11.78 17.01
C PRO A 259 -10.45 -11.55 17.93
N PRO A 260 -11.60 -12.21 17.71
CA PRO A 260 -11.94 -13.07 16.57
C PRO A 260 -12.28 -12.28 15.29
N ALA A 261 -11.62 -12.59 14.17
CA ALA A 261 -11.76 -11.82 12.92
C ALA A 261 -13.16 -11.90 12.31
N ALA A 262 -13.74 -10.73 11.97
CA ALA A 262 -15.01 -10.62 11.26
C ALA A 262 -14.87 -10.69 9.73
N VAL A 263 -13.65 -10.42 9.22
CA VAL A 263 -13.28 -10.46 7.79
C VAL A 263 -11.78 -10.74 7.65
N PHE A 264 -11.39 -11.51 6.63
CA PHE A 264 -10.00 -11.73 6.24
C PHE A 264 -9.54 -10.74 5.18
N MET A 265 -8.26 -10.38 5.21
CA MET A 265 -7.69 -9.43 4.25
C MET A 265 -7.73 -10.00 2.82
N GLY A 266 -7.30 -11.25 2.64
CA GLY A 266 -7.30 -11.94 1.36
C GLY A 266 -6.12 -11.52 0.47
N ASP A 267 -5.98 -12.19 -0.67
CA ASP A 267 -4.95 -11.86 -1.66
C ASP A 267 -5.12 -10.41 -2.17
N THR A 268 -6.35 -9.90 -2.19
CA THR A 268 -6.69 -8.51 -2.55
C THR A 268 -5.90 -7.48 -1.75
N GLY A 269 -5.84 -7.64 -0.42
CA GLY A 269 -5.16 -6.69 0.46
C GLY A 269 -3.68 -6.98 0.58
N SER A 270 -3.33 -8.25 0.77
CA SER A 270 -1.94 -8.62 1.06
C SER A 270 -0.99 -8.36 -0.12
N LEU A 271 -1.40 -8.67 -1.35
CA LEU A 271 -0.61 -8.34 -2.55
C LEU A 271 -0.53 -6.84 -2.79
N ALA A 272 -1.64 -6.11 -2.60
CA ALA A 272 -1.68 -4.67 -2.76
C ALA A 272 -0.73 -3.96 -1.80
N LEU A 273 -0.79 -4.33 -0.52
CA LEU A 273 0.02 -3.72 0.54
C LEU A 273 1.49 -4.08 0.39
N GLY A 274 1.83 -5.33 0.06
CA GLY A 274 3.21 -5.70 -0.18
C GLY A 274 3.80 -5.11 -1.46
N GLY A 275 3.00 -4.88 -2.50
CA GLY A 275 3.47 -4.13 -3.68
C GLY A 275 3.61 -2.63 -3.43
N ALA A 276 2.84 -2.07 -2.49
CA ALA A 276 2.88 -0.66 -2.13
C ALA A 276 4.11 -0.26 -1.30
N LEU A 277 4.60 -1.18 -0.46
CA LEU A 277 5.81 -1.03 0.37
C LEU A 277 7.08 -1.12 -0.50
#